data_AF-H0TQW7-F1
#
_entry.id   AF-H0TQW7-F1
#
_cell.length_a   1.000
_cell.length_b   1.000
_cell.length_c   1.000
_cell.angle_alpha   90.00
_cell.angle_beta   90.00
_cell.angle_gamma   90.00
#
_symmetry.space_group_name_H-M   'P 1'
#
loop_
_entity.id
_entity.type
_entity.pdbx_description
1 polymer ?
#
loop_
_entity_poly.entity_id
_entity_poly.type
_entity_poly.pdbx_seq_one_letter_code
_entity_poly.pdbx_strand_id
1 'polypeptide(L)' 'MKNFSDAAFSPEVIALMTEALGAAVAALPEPVSSTHVTLLAEAVLRAAKAGERNVANMQRLALLELQIMPRV' A
#
# COMPACT_ATOMS: atom_id res chain seq x y z
N MET A 1 -8.47 -4.79 7.38
CA MET A 1 -9.00 -3.39 7.43
C MET A 1 -9.53 -2.90 8.80
N LYS A 2 -9.03 -3.36 9.97
CA LYS A 2 -9.53 -2.89 11.29
C LYS A 2 -8.94 -1.56 11.79
N ASN A 3 -7.93 -0.99 11.13
CA ASN A 3 -7.18 0.19 11.62
C ASN A 3 -7.51 1.51 10.90
N PHE A 4 -8.51 1.50 10.01
CA PHE A 4 -8.79 2.61 9.09
C PHE A 4 -10.17 3.27 9.29
N SER A 5 -10.94 2.86 10.30
CA SER A 5 -12.33 3.31 10.50
C SER A 5 -12.52 4.82 10.67
N ASP A 6 -11.48 5.57 11.06
CA ASP A 6 -11.52 7.04 11.21
C ASP A 6 -10.58 7.77 10.23
N ALA A 7 -10.07 7.09 9.20
CA ALA A 7 -9.11 7.68 8.29
C ALA A 7 -9.82 8.57 7.25
N ALA A 8 -9.84 9.89 7.50
CA ALA A 8 -10.25 10.88 6.51
C ALA A 8 -9.05 11.28 5.65
N PHE A 9 -9.08 10.94 4.36
CA PHE A 9 -8.05 11.32 3.40
C PHE A 9 -8.59 12.36 2.43
N SER A 10 -7.77 13.36 2.08
CA SER A 10 -8.13 14.29 1.02
C SER A 10 -8.10 13.58 -0.36
N PRO A 11 -8.85 14.07 -1.36
CA PRO A 11 -8.84 13.49 -2.71
C PRO A 11 -7.44 13.40 -3.32
N GLU A 12 -6.58 14.37 -3.02
CA GLU A 12 -5.16 14.39 -3.42
C GLU A 12 -4.40 13.20 -2.83
N VAL A 13 -4.59 12.91 -1.54
CA VAL A 13 -3.94 11.77 -0.88
C VAL A 13 -4.47 10.45 -1.44
N ILE A 14 -5.76 10.37 -1.78
CA ILE A 14 -6.35 9.19 -2.43
C ILE A 14 -5.73 8.94 -3.80
N ALA A 15 -5.49 9.98 -4.60
CA ALA A 15 -4.81 9.87 -5.88
C ALA A 15 -3.38 9.31 -5.71
N LEU A 16 -2.62 9.86 -4.76
CA LEU A 16 -1.27 9.39 -4.45
C LEU A 16 -1.24 7.92 -3.99
N MET A 17 -2.19 7.52 -3.14
CA MET A 17 -2.32 6.12 -2.68
C MET A 17 -2.66 5.18 -3.83
N THR A 18 -3.53 5.60 -4.74
CA THR A 18 -3.95 4.80 -5.90
C THR A 18 -2.76 4.59 -6.85
N GLU A 19 -1.98 5.63 -7.10
CA GLU A 19 -0.77 5.55 -7.91
C GLU A 19 0.28 4.63 -7.28
N ALA A 20 0.54 4.79 -5.97
CA ALA A 20 1.50 3.97 -5.25
C ALA A 20 1.12 2.49 -5.24
N LEU A 21 -0.18 2.19 -5.04
CA LEU A 21 -0.69 0.83 -5.07
C LEU A 21 -0.57 0.22 -6.47
N GLY A 22 -0.94 0.96 -7.51
CA GLY A 22 -0.79 0.51 -8.90
C GLY A 22 0.66 0.16 -9.24
N ALA A 23 1.61 1.02 -8.87
CA ALA A 23 3.03 0.79 -9.07
C ALA A 23 3.56 -0.42 -8.27
N ALA A 24 3.09 -0.60 -7.04
CA ALA A 24 3.48 -1.74 -6.19
C ALA A 24 2.95 -3.07 -6.75
N VAL A 25 1.69 -3.10 -7.21
CA VAL A 25 1.08 -4.29 -7.82
C VAL A 25 1.75 -4.64 -9.15
N ALA A 26 2.08 -3.65 -9.98
CA ALA A 26 2.81 -3.85 -11.22
C ALA A 26 4.23 -4.41 -11.02
N ALA A 27 4.81 -4.23 -9.82
CA ALA A 27 6.12 -4.77 -9.47
C ALA A 27 6.07 -6.21 -8.91
N LEU A 28 4.88 -6.80 -8.75
CA LEU A 28 4.76 -8.17 -8.23
C LEU A 28 5.07 -9.22 -9.30
N PRO A 29 5.78 -10.32 -8.94
CA PRO A 29 5.94 -11.46 -9.83
C PRO A 29 4.62 -12.20 -10.00
N GLU A 30 4.35 -12.71 -11.21
CA GLU A 30 3.20 -13.56 -11.47
C GLU A 30 3.39 -14.97 -10.88
N PRO A 31 2.33 -15.59 -10.32
CA PRO A 31 0.95 -15.10 -10.27
C PRO A 31 0.68 -14.11 -9.12
N VAL A 32 -0.04 -13.03 -9.44
CA VAL A 32 -0.46 -12.03 -8.45
C VAL A 32 -1.59 -12.60 -7.59
N SER A 33 -1.29 -12.88 -6.32
CA SER A 33 -2.31 -13.28 -5.34
C SER A 33 -3.11 -12.07 -4.84
N SER A 34 -4.43 -12.23 -4.73
CA SER A 34 -5.32 -11.23 -4.11
C SER A 34 -4.94 -10.90 -2.67
N THR A 35 -4.32 -11.85 -1.96
CA THR A 35 -3.72 -11.63 -0.64
C THR A 35 -2.58 -10.62 -0.71
N HIS A 36 -1.65 -10.75 -1.66
CA HIS A 36 -0.55 -9.79 -1.80
C HIS A 36 -1.06 -8.39 -2.13
N VAL A 37 -2.06 -8.28 -3.02
CA VAL A 37 -2.66 -6.98 -3.36
C VAL A 37 -3.32 -6.34 -2.14
N THR A 38 -4.04 -7.12 -1.34
CA THR A 38 -4.69 -6.63 -0.11
C THR A 38 -3.65 -6.13 0.90
N LEU A 39 -2.55 -6.87 1.08
CA LEU A 39 -1.47 -6.48 1.98
C LEU A 39 -0.76 -5.21 1.52
N LEU A 40 -0.49 -5.07 0.21
CA LEU A 40 0.06 -3.84 -0.35
C LEU A 40 -0.88 -2.65 -0.14
N ALA A 41 -2.18 -2.83 -0.36
CA ALA A 41 -3.16 -1.77 -0.14
C ALA A 41 -3.18 -1.32 1.34
N GLU A 42 -3.14 -2.27 2.28
CA GLU A 42 -3.07 -1.95 3.71
C GLU A 42 -1.78 -1.21 4.09
N ALA A 43 -0.65 -1.60 3.52
CA ALA A 43 0.63 -0.93 3.76
C ALA A 43 0.66 0.50 3.20
N VAL A 44 0.18 0.71 1.97
CA VAL A 44 0.05 2.05 1.36
C VAL A 44 -0.88 2.94 2.20
N LEU A 45 -2.04 2.42 2.62
CA LEU A 45 -2.96 3.15 3.50
C LEU A 45 -2.30 3.54 4.83
N ARG A 46 -1.48 2.65 5.41
CA ARG A 46 -0.75 2.91 6.65
C ARG A 46 0.31 3.99 6.47
N ALA A 47 1.06 3.95 5.37
CA ALA A 47 2.05 4.97 5.03
C ALA A 47 1.39 6.35 4.84
N ALA A 48 0.30 6.42 4.08
CA ALA A 48 -0.45 7.65 3.88
C ALA A 48 -1.04 8.18 5.21
N LYS A 49 -1.56 7.29 6.07
CA LYS A 49 -2.05 7.66 7.41
C LYS A 49 -0.93 8.19 8.31
N ALA A 50 0.30 7.72 8.15
CA ALA A 50 1.47 8.24 8.86
C ALA A 50 1.96 9.61 8.33
N GLY A 51 1.33 10.14 7.28
CA GLY A 51 1.65 11.44 6.68
C GLY A 51 2.62 11.36 5.50
N GLU A 52 2.95 10.15 5.03
CA GLU A 52 3.70 9.98 3.79
C GLU A 52 2.88 10.53 2.62
N ARG A 53 3.54 11.26 1.72
CA ARG A 53 2.94 11.87 0.52
C ARG A 53 3.75 11.57 -0.73
N ASN A 54 4.92 10.97 -0.61
CA ASN A 54 5.73 10.54 -1.73
C ASN A 54 5.31 9.15 -2.19
N VAL A 55 4.79 9.06 -3.42
CA VAL A 55 4.34 7.82 -4.07
C VAL A 55 5.43 6.74 -4.06
N ALA A 56 6.68 7.10 -4.38
CA ALA A 56 7.79 6.16 -4.45
C ALA A 56 8.15 5.60 -3.06
N ASN A 57 8.03 6.42 -2.01
CA ASN A 57 8.23 5.95 -0.64
C ASN A 57 7.12 5.01 -0.20
N MET A 58 5.84 5.37 -0.46
CA MET A 58 4.70 4.50 -0.12
C MET A 58 4.82 3.14 -0.82
N GLN A 59 5.15 3.14 -2.11
CA GLN A 59 5.38 1.91 -2.88
C GLN A 59 6.49 1.06 -2.25
N ARG A 60 7.63 1.68 -1.93
CA ARG A 60 8.80 0.97 -1.39
C ARG A 60 8.51 0.38 0.00
N LEU A 61 7.83 1.14 0.85
CA LEU A 61 7.37 0.69 2.16
C LEU A 61 6.42 -0.49 2.03
N ALA A 62 5.45 -0.42 1.10
CA ALA A 62 4.51 -1.50 0.87
C ALA A 62 5.19 -2.79 0.38
N LEU A 63 6.13 -2.68 -0.56
CA LEU A 63 6.90 -3.83 -1.06
C LEU A 63 7.79 -4.43 0.04
N LEU A 64 8.41 -3.60 0.88
CA LEU A 64 9.20 -4.06 2.03
C LEU A 64 8.32 -4.77 3.06
N GLU A 65 7.17 -4.21 3.41
CA GLU A 65 6.22 -4.86 4.32
C GLU A 65 5.79 -6.23 3.76
N LEU A 66 5.50 -6.32 2.47
CA LEU A 66 5.14 -7.59 1.83
C LEU A 66 6.25 -8.64 1.91
N GLN A 67 7.53 -8.25 1.83
CA GLN A 67 8.67 -9.15 1.97
C GLN A 67 8.93 -9.59 3.42
N ILE A 68 8.64 -8.72 4.39
CA ILE A 68 8.83 -8.99 5.82
C ILE A 68 7.69 -9.87 6.37
N MET A 69 6.53 -9.87 5.71
CA MET A 69 5.41 -10.71 6.13
C MET A 69 5.77 -12.20 6.03
N PRO A 70 5.56 -12.98 7.12
CA PRO A 70 5.90 -14.38 7.14
C PRO A 70 5.13 -15.10 6.03
N ARG A 71 5.87 -15.81 5.17
CA ARG A 71 5.29 -16.73 4.20
C ARG A 71 4.67 -17.89 4.97
N VAL A 72 3.37 -17.79 5.22
CA VAL A 72 2.54 -18.88 5.76
C VAL A 72 2.26 -19.92 4.69
#